data_AF-A0A6A5ATM3-F1
#
_entry.id   AF-A0A6A5ATM3-F1
#
_cell.length_a   1.000
_cell.length_b   1.000
_cell.length_c   1.000
_cell.angle_alpha   90.00
_cell.angle_beta   90.00
_cell.angle_gamma   90.00
#
_symmetry.space_group_name_H-M   'P 1'
#
loop_
_entity.id
_entity.type
_entity.pdbx_description
1 polymer ?
#
loop_
_entity_poly.entity_id
_entity_poly.type
_entity_poly.pdbx_seq_one_letter_code
_entity_poly.pdbx_strand_id
1 'polypeptide(L)'
;MDMKEVEADLISLTRAETDPGVYVCDASLEDWKRYVKSEQQALLSRAMAWNHGKIYIVELPGRIHDKILGSLDIAVISATGTGEEHLLSCRSAFVDTLAHIEPDSSFGPAPGFGATLPHGLTWMEYHTLKVEVGVAKGWPQLDAKAVQWSQFPGVEYILLIRLSPALRVYQYKLHSVVGGAIEPPAMVATPIMNPTNVVLDSRRLLGLPALAPIPAHFTAPNLTIDLFPLVQRIIALANA
;
A
#
# COMPACT_ATOMS: atom_id res chain seq x y z
N MET A 1 -10.71 23.82 10.90
CA MET A 1 -10.98 23.30 9.54
C MET A 1 -12.24 22.46 9.62
N ASP A 2 -13.23 22.72 8.78
CA ASP A 2 -14.46 21.91 8.71
C ASP A 2 -14.18 20.64 7.90
N MET A 3 -14.31 19.47 8.54
CA MET A 3 -14.02 18.19 7.89
C MET A 3 -15.00 17.85 6.76
N LYS A 4 -16.22 18.41 6.76
CA LYS A 4 -17.16 18.22 5.65
C LYS A 4 -16.74 18.96 4.39
N GLU A 5 -16.18 20.15 4.55
CA GLU A 5 -15.63 20.93 3.43
C GLU A 5 -14.38 20.24 2.87
N VAL A 6 -13.52 19.71 3.74
CA VAL A 6 -12.35 18.89 3.35
C VAL A 6 -12.78 17.67 2.56
N GLU A 7 -13.77 16.92 3.05
CA GLU A 7 -14.29 15.75 2.36
C GLU A 7 -14.86 16.11 0.99
N ALA A 8 -15.69 17.16 0.91
CA ALA A 8 -16.28 17.64 -0.33
C ALA A 8 -15.21 18.05 -1.37
N ASP A 9 -14.13 18.69 -0.94
CA ASP A 9 -13.01 19.06 -1.80
C ASP A 9 -12.24 17.82 -2.30
N LEU A 10 -11.96 16.86 -1.41
CA LEU A 10 -11.24 15.61 -1.74
C LEU A 10 -11.98 14.73 -2.74
N ILE A 11 -13.31 14.67 -2.65
CA ILE A 11 -14.12 13.82 -3.53
C ILE A 11 -14.70 14.56 -4.74
N SER A 12 -14.36 15.84 -4.92
CA SER A 12 -14.87 16.65 -6.02
C SER A 12 -14.52 16.03 -7.37
N LEU A 13 -15.53 15.89 -8.24
CA LEU A 13 -15.35 15.36 -9.60
C LEU A 13 -14.49 16.24 -10.50
N THR A 14 -14.30 17.51 -10.12
CA THR A 14 -13.46 18.47 -10.86
C THR A 14 -12.05 18.58 -10.31
N ARG A 15 -11.72 17.85 -9.24
CA ARG A 15 -10.37 17.82 -8.65
C ARG A 15 -9.37 17.23 -9.65
N ALA A 16 -8.26 17.93 -9.87
CA ALA A 16 -7.18 17.44 -10.72
C ALA A 16 -6.43 16.29 -10.02
N GLU A 17 -5.95 15.29 -10.77
CA GLU A 17 -5.12 14.21 -10.19
C GLU A 17 -3.77 14.72 -9.65
N THR A 18 -3.32 15.89 -10.11
CA THR A 18 -2.10 16.56 -9.65
C THR A 18 -2.31 17.43 -8.42
N ASP A 19 -3.54 17.51 -7.91
CA ASP A 19 -3.86 18.28 -6.72
C ASP A 19 -3.10 17.71 -5.50
N PRO A 20 -2.33 18.53 -4.77
CA PRO A 20 -1.51 18.05 -3.66
C PRO A 20 -2.31 17.63 -2.42
N GLY A 21 -3.58 17.99 -2.30
CA GLY A 21 -4.40 17.79 -1.10
C GLY A 21 -4.97 19.10 -0.55
N VAL A 22 -5.81 18.99 0.48
CA VAL A 22 -6.27 20.16 1.25
C VAL A 22 -5.15 20.61 2.19
N TYR A 23 -4.68 21.85 2.02
CA TYR A 23 -3.61 22.41 2.84
C TYR A 23 -4.02 22.53 4.31
N VAL A 24 -3.13 22.09 5.21
CA VAL A 24 -3.34 22.15 6.67
C VAL A 24 -2.49 23.27 7.28
N CYS A 25 -1.17 23.15 7.15
CA CYS A 25 -0.20 24.08 7.73
C CYS A 25 1.19 23.89 7.12
N ASP A 26 2.07 24.86 7.38
CA ASP A 26 3.51 24.70 7.24
C ASP A 26 4.05 23.92 8.45
N ALA A 27 4.96 22.98 8.22
CA ALA A 27 5.61 22.19 9.26
C ALA A 27 7.01 21.74 8.83
N SER A 28 7.96 21.74 9.78
CA SER A 28 9.28 21.16 9.54
C SER A 28 9.16 19.64 9.31
N LEU A 29 10.17 19.04 8.66
CA LEU A 29 10.24 17.59 8.54
C LEU A 29 10.34 16.90 9.91
N GLU A 30 10.95 17.55 10.90
CA GLU A 30 11.08 17.02 12.25
C GLU A 30 9.74 16.99 12.97
N ASP A 31 8.95 18.06 12.86
CA ASP A 31 7.60 18.11 13.46
C ASP A 31 6.66 17.11 12.79
N TRP A 32 6.75 16.95 11.46
CA TRP A 32 6.03 15.89 10.76
C TRP A 32 6.41 14.51 11.28
N LYS A 33 7.71 14.19 11.37
CA LYS A 33 8.17 12.90 11.93
C LYS A 33 7.69 12.69 13.37
N ARG A 34 7.65 13.74 14.20
CA ARG A 34 7.13 13.68 15.57
C ARG A 34 5.62 13.41 15.58
N TYR A 35 4.87 14.00 14.67
CA TYR A 35 3.44 13.74 14.50
C TYR A 35 3.19 12.28 14.11
N VAL A 36 3.92 11.77 13.11
CA VAL A 36 3.76 10.37 12.68
C VAL A 36 4.08 9.38 13.81
N LYS A 37 5.03 9.70 14.68
CA LYS A 37 5.37 8.89 15.88
C LYS A 37 4.34 8.93 17.01
N SER A 38 3.41 9.87 16.98
CA SER A 38 2.44 10.02 18.05
C SER A 38 1.38 8.92 17.96
N GLU A 39 1.13 8.22 19.06
CA GLU A 39 -0.03 7.31 19.17
C GLU A 39 -1.36 8.08 19.16
N GLN A 40 -1.32 9.40 19.42
CA GLN A 40 -2.48 10.27 19.56
C GLN A 40 -2.60 11.21 18.35
N GLN A 41 -2.50 10.65 17.15
CA GLN A 41 -2.75 11.39 15.92
C GLN A 41 -4.21 11.85 15.85
N ALA A 42 -4.42 13.15 15.67
CA ALA A 42 -5.76 13.70 15.44
C ALA A 42 -6.36 13.21 14.12
N LEU A 43 -5.53 13.01 13.10
CA LEU A 43 -5.84 12.36 11.83
C LEU A 43 -4.68 11.44 11.47
N LEU A 44 -4.98 10.21 11.04
CA LEU A 44 -3.94 9.23 10.76
C LEU A 44 -2.95 9.74 9.70
N SER A 45 -1.66 9.48 9.89
CA SER A 45 -0.61 9.99 9.01
C SER A 45 -0.74 9.48 7.57
N ARG A 46 -1.29 8.28 7.37
CA ARG A 46 -1.63 7.72 6.04
C ARG A 46 -2.65 8.55 5.24
N ALA A 47 -3.47 9.35 5.92
CA ALA A 47 -4.44 10.28 5.31
C ALA A 47 -3.81 11.62 4.89
N MET A 48 -2.52 11.82 5.19
CA MET A 48 -1.83 13.10 5.02
C MET A 48 -0.53 12.92 4.23
N ALA A 49 -0.05 14.03 3.66
CA ALA A 49 1.25 14.09 3.00
C ALA A 49 2.02 15.32 3.47
N TRP A 50 3.30 15.12 3.77
CA TRP A 50 4.25 16.20 3.94
C TRP A 50 5.00 16.44 2.62
N ASN A 51 4.97 17.67 2.12
CA ASN A 51 5.58 18.05 0.86
C ASN A 51 6.25 19.43 0.99
N HIS A 52 7.58 19.47 0.87
CA HIS A 52 8.37 20.71 0.91
C HIS A 52 8.00 21.68 2.05
N GLY A 53 7.89 21.17 3.27
CA GLY A 53 7.59 21.98 4.45
C GLY A 53 6.11 22.26 4.67
N LYS A 54 5.21 21.62 3.92
CA LYS A 54 3.76 21.78 4.03
C LYS A 54 3.08 20.45 4.27
N ILE A 55 2.02 20.46 5.08
CA ILE A 55 1.18 19.30 5.33
C ILE A 55 -0.15 19.47 4.60
N TYR A 56 -0.57 18.41 3.92
CA TYR A 56 -1.84 18.31 3.21
C TYR A 56 -2.63 17.11 3.69
N ILE A 57 -3.96 17.22 3.76
CA ILE A 57 -4.85 16.04 3.79
C ILE A 57 -5.03 15.58 2.35
N VAL A 58 -4.71 14.32 2.08
CA VAL A 58 -4.71 13.75 0.73
C VAL A 58 -5.76 12.66 0.55
N GLU A 59 -6.20 12.07 1.66
CA GLU A 59 -7.27 11.07 1.69
C GLU A 59 -7.92 11.11 3.07
N LEU A 60 -9.23 10.91 3.17
CA LEU A 60 -9.87 10.68 4.46
C LEU A 60 -10.22 9.20 4.60
N PRO A 61 -10.22 8.67 5.85
CA PRO A 61 -10.77 7.34 6.11
C PRO A 61 -12.17 7.24 5.52
N GLY A 62 -12.41 6.21 4.71
CA GLY A 62 -13.62 6.12 3.92
C GLY A 62 -13.98 4.68 3.62
N ARG A 63 -15.29 4.42 3.47
CA ARG A 63 -15.82 3.06 3.28
C ARG A 63 -15.21 2.33 2.08
N ILE A 64 -14.98 3.04 0.97
CA ILE A 64 -14.37 2.45 -0.23
C ILE A 64 -12.93 2.01 0.08
N HIS A 65 -12.14 2.90 0.70
CA HIS A 65 -10.73 2.67 1.06
C HIS A 65 -10.59 1.51 2.04
N ASP A 66 -11.31 1.55 3.16
CA ASP A 66 -11.22 0.50 4.18
C ASP A 66 -11.72 -0.86 3.67
N LYS A 67 -12.76 -0.87 2.81
CA LYS A 67 -13.33 -2.12 2.30
C LYS A 67 -12.43 -2.79 1.26
N ILE A 68 -11.77 -2.02 0.39
CA ILE A 68 -10.80 -2.62 -0.54
C ILE A 68 -9.61 -3.18 0.23
N LEU A 69 -9.09 -2.46 1.23
CA LEU A 69 -7.97 -2.93 2.03
C LEU A 69 -8.30 -4.22 2.79
N GLY A 70 -9.45 -4.27 3.48
CA GLY A 70 -9.85 -5.48 4.21
C GLY A 70 -10.11 -6.67 3.30
N SER A 71 -10.65 -6.45 2.09
CA SER A 71 -10.88 -7.54 1.14
C SER A 71 -9.58 -8.02 0.50
N LEU A 72 -8.64 -7.10 0.22
CA LEU A 72 -7.31 -7.41 -0.30
C LEU A 72 -6.50 -8.21 0.72
N ASP A 73 -6.52 -7.82 1.99
CA ASP A 73 -5.85 -8.52 3.08
C ASP A 73 -6.27 -10.00 3.15
N ILE A 74 -7.58 -10.25 3.18
CA ILE A 74 -8.14 -11.60 3.14
C ILE A 74 -7.72 -12.35 1.88
N ALA A 75 -7.71 -11.68 0.72
CA ALA A 75 -7.36 -12.30 -0.55
C ALA A 75 -5.88 -12.72 -0.61
N VAL A 76 -4.97 -11.86 -0.14
CA VAL A 76 -3.53 -12.17 -0.06
C VAL A 76 -3.31 -13.36 0.86
N ILE A 77 -3.84 -13.32 2.09
CA ILE A 77 -3.66 -14.38 3.09
C ILE A 77 -4.26 -15.71 2.61
N SER A 78 -5.44 -15.67 1.97
CA SER A 78 -6.05 -16.87 1.39
C SER A 78 -5.22 -17.44 0.24
N ALA A 79 -4.65 -16.57 -0.61
CA ALA A 79 -3.84 -16.97 -1.76
C ALA A 79 -2.50 -17.60 -1.38
N THR A 80 -2.04 -17.46 -0.13
CA THR A 80 -0.82 -18.14 0.35
C THR A 80 -0.97 -19.66 0.43
N GLY A 81 -2.18 -20.19 0.59
CA GLY A 81 -2.42 -21.61 0.91
C GLY A 81 -2.06 -22.03 2.33
N THR A 82 -1.41 -21.16 3.13
CA THR A 82 -0.94 -21.44 4.51
C THR A 82 -1.42 -20.41 5.53
N GLY A 83 -2.24 -19.45 5.11
CA GLY A 83 -2.64 -18.33 5.95
C GLY A 83 -1.44 -17.46 6.31
N GLU A 84 -1.27 -17.18 7.59
CA GLU A 84 -0.18 -16.34 8.11
C GLU A 84 1.05 -17.13 8.57
N GLU A 85 1.13 -18.43 8.29
CA GLU A 85 2.27 -19.26 8.74
C GLU A 85 3.61 -18.76 8.18
N HIS A 86 3.62 -18.32 6.92
CA HIS A 86 4.84 -17.91 6.23
C HIS A 86 4.85 -16.44 5.78
N LEU A 87 3.69 -15.85 5.53
CA LEU A 87 3.54 -14.45 5.13
C LEU A 87 2.52 -13.77 6.03
N LEU A 88 2.98 -12.80 6.81
CA LEU A 88 2.18 -12.06 7.79
C LEU A 88 1.51 -10.86 7.15
N SER A 89 0.27 -10.55 7.55
CA SER A 89 -0.27 -9.22 7.36
C SER A 89 0.30 -8.28 8.42
N CYS A 90 1.08 -7.30 7.97
CA CYS A 90 1.62 -6.23 8.80
C CYS A 90 0.70 -5.00 8.81
N ARG A 91 -0.38 -5.00 8.01
CA ARG A 91 -1.34 -3.90 7.85
C ARG A 91 -0.61 -2.57 7.68
N SER A 92 -1.05 -1.51 8.37
CA SER A 92 -0.47 -0.17 8.31
C SER A 92 0.75 0.02 9.22
N ALA A 93 1.42 -1.04 9.67
CA ALA A 93 2.61 -0.89 10.50
C ALA A 93 3.73 -0.11 9.78
N PHE A 94 4.25 0.92 10.46
CA PHE A 94 5.43 1.66 10.03
C PHE A 94 6.70 0.86 10.32
N VAL A 95 7.80 1.24 9.67
CA VAL A 95 9.13 0.72 10.00
C VAL A 95 9.82 1.71 10.93
N ASP A 96 9.97 1.35 12.19
CA ASP A 96 10.52 2.19 13.27
C ASP A 96 11.97 2.62 13.01
N THR A 97 12.76 1.71 12.46
CA THR A 97 14.17 1.92 12.15
C THR A 97 14.41 2.84 10.94
N LEU A 98 13.35 3.21 10.21
CA LEU A 98 13.42 4.01 8.98
C LEU A 98 12.54 5.26 9.04
N ALA A 99 12.40 5.93 7.89
CA ALA A 99 11.43 7.01 7.73
C ALA A 99 10.05 6.49 8.17
N HIS A 100 9.49 7.08 9.22
CA HIS A 100 8.17 6.73 9.72
C HIS A 100 7.12 7.13 8.70
N ILE A 101 6.90 6.23 7.75
CA ILE A 101 5.87 6.32 6.73
C ILE A 101 4.93 5.17 7.03
N GLU A 102 3.65 5.49 7.06
CA GLU A 102 2.58 4.53 7.27
C GLU A 102 2.04 4.08 5.89
N PRO A 103 2.06 2.78 5.55
CA PRO A 103 1.39 2.26 4.36
C PRO A 103 -0.10 2.08 4.62
N ASP A 104 -0.89 1.93 3.56
CA ASP A 104 -2.29 1.54 3.71
C ASP A 104 -2.42 0.06 4.11
N SER A 105 -1.56 -0.81 3.55
CA SER A 105 -1.33 -2.17 4.04
C SER A 105 0.07 -2.68 3.64
N SER A 106 0.53 -3.75 4.28
CA SER A 106 1.82 -4.38 3.98
C SER A 106 1.89 -5.82 4.45
N PHE A 107 2.81 -6.58 3.86
CA PHE A 107 3.02 -7.99 4.14
C PHE A 107 4.51 -8.30 4.20
N GLY A 108 4.87 -9.26 5.05
CA GLY A 108 6.26 -9.63 5.30
C GLY A 108 6.42 -11.09 5.72
N PRO A 109 7.59 -11.70 5.50
CA PRO A 109 7.82 -13.08 5.88
C PRO A 109 7.81 -13.26 7.40
N ALA A 110 7.21 -14.36 7.86
CA ALA A 110 7.36 -14.81 9.24
C ALA A 110 8.81 -15.30 9.50
N PRO A 111 9.29 -15.31 10.75
CA PRO A 111 10.58 -15.91 11.07
C PRO A 111 10.53 -17.45 11.01
N GLY A 112 11.69 -18.10 10.81
CA GLY A 112 11.88 -19.52 11.14
C GLY A 112 11.79 -20.55 10.01
N PHE A 113 11.54 -20.15 8.76
CA PHE A 113 11.40 -21.09 7.63
C PHE A 113 12.41 -20.87 6.47
N GLY A 114 13.45 -20.06 6.70
CA GLY A 114 14.55 -19.86 5.74
C GLY A 114 14.58 -18.49 5.04
N ALA A 115 13.65 -17.59 5.37
CA ALA A 115 13.71 -16.19 4.95
C ALA A 115 14.99 -15.53 5.49
N THR A 116 15.57 -14.59 4.74
CA THR A 116 16.75 -13.83 5.15
C THR A 116 16.34 -12.43 5.60
N LEU A 117 16.53 -12.12 6.88
CA LEU A 117 16.25 -10.80 7.43
C LEU A 117 17.25 -9.77 6.89
N PRO A 118 16.80 -8.67 6.25
CA PRO A 118 17.70 -7.61 5.81
C PRO A 118 18.42 -6.95 6.99
N HIS A 119 19.66 -6.53 6.76
CA HIS A 119 20.46 -5.87 7.79
C HIS A 119 19.79 -4.59 8.31
N GLY A 120 19.70 -4.46 9.62
CA GLY A 120 19.14 -3.28 10.29
C GLY A 120 17.63 -3.29 10.47
N LEU A 121 16.93 -4.35 10.06
CA LEU A 121 15.51 -4.55 10.34
C LEU A 121 15.30 -5.60 11.43
N THR A 122 14.19 -5.47 12.16
CA THR A 122 13.59 -6.57 12.91
C THR A 122 12.58 -7.34 12.04
N TRP A 123 12.19 -8.55 12.46
CA TRP A 123 11.16 -9.32 11.74
C TRP A 123 9.81 -8.59 11.66
N MET A 124 9.48 -7.79 12.68
CA MET A 124 8.24 -6.99 12.70
C MET A 124 8.28 -5.82 11.70
N GLU A 125 9.46 -5.47 11.20
CA GLU A 125 9.67 -4.37 10.25
C GLU A 125 9.95 -4.86 8.82
N TYR A 126 10.21 -6.15 8.66
CA TYR A 126 10.59 -6.71 7.38
C TYR A 126 9.36 -6.97 6.50
N HIS A 127 9.00 -5.98 5.69
CA HIS A 127 7.86 -6.07 4.77
C HIS A 127 8.35 -6.15 3.33
N THR A 128 7.99 -7.23 2.63
CA THR A 128 8.35 -7.47 1.23
C THR A 128 7.34 -6.90 0.24
N LEU A 129 6.08 -6.70 0.68
CA LEU A 129 5.02 -6.08 -0.11
C LEU A 129 4.48 -4.84 0.59
N LYS A 130 4.44 -3.71 -0.11
CA LYS A 130 3.72 -2.49 0.30
C LYS A 130 2.49 -2.27 -0.58
N VAL A 131 1.40 -1.82 0.03
CA VAL A 131 0.15 -1.51 -0.65
C VAL A 131 -0.26 -0.08 -0.36
N GLU A 132 -0.65 0.64 -1.42
CA GLU A 132 -1.28 1.96 -1.34
C GLU A 132 -2.58 1.94 -2.13
N VAL A 133 -3.63 2.51 -1.54
CA VAL A 133 -4.92 2.71 -2.20
C VAL A 133 -5.19 4.20 -2.24
N GLY A 134 -5.51 4.70 -3.43
CA GLY A 134 -5.94 6.08 -3.63
C GLY A 134 -7.41 6.14 -4.03
N VAL A 135 -8.25 6.66 -3.14
CA VAL A 135 -9.64 7.05 -3.47
C VAL A 135 -9.72 8.52 -3.86
N ALA A 136 -9.15 9.38 -3.02
CA ALA A 136 -8.96 10.79 -3.34
C ALA A 136 -7.57 11.03 -3.96
N LYS A 137 -6.55 10.24 -3.55
CA LYS A 137 -5.19 10.34 -4.09
C LYS A 137 -5.14 10.03 -5.59
N GLY A 138 -4.51 10.91 -6.37
CA GLY A 138 -4.21 10.70 -7.78
C GLY A 138 -2.95 9.86 -8.02
N TRP A 139 -2.69 9.50 -9.29
CA TRP A 139 -1.48 8.74 -9.65
C TRP A 139 -0.16 9.42 -9.25
N PRO A 140 0.03 10.74 -9.39
CA PRO A 140 1.28 11.40 -8.97
C PRO A 140 1.62 11.17 -7.48
N GLN A 141 0.61 11.16 -6.60
CA GLN A 141 0.81 10.92 -5.17
C GLN A 141 1.09 9.45 -4.87
N LEU A 142 0.39 8.53 -5.54
CA LEU A 142 0.65 7.09 -5.41
C LEU A 142 2.04 6.71 -5.95
N ASP A 143 2.46 7.30 -7.07
CA ASP A 143 3.76 7.07 -7.68
C ASP A 143 4.90 7.62 -6.79
N ALA A 144 4.71 8.80 -6.20
CA ALA A 144 5.65 9.36 -5.23
C ALA A 144 5.83 8.44 -4.01
N LYS A 145 4.73 7.87 -3.49
CA LYS A 145 4.78 6.86 -2.43
C LYS A 145 5.51 5.59 -2.86
N ALA A 146 5.30 5.10 -4.08
CA ALA A 146 6.03 3.94 -4.58
C ALA A 146 7.54 4.19 -4.67
N VAL A 147 7.96 5.38 -5.11
CA VAL A 147 9.39 5.76 -5.08
C VAL A 147 9.93 5.74 -3.65
N GLN A 148 9.20 6.29 -2.69
CA GLN A 148 9.59 6.24 -1.27
C GLN A 148 9.71 4.80 -0.78
N TRP A 149 8.71 3.95 -1.05
CA TRP A 149 8.73 2.54 -0.64
C TRP A 149 9.85 1.74 -1.28
N SER A 150 10.21 2.03 -2.53
CA SER A 150 11.28 1.31 -3.21
C SER A 150 12.63 1.44 -2.51
N GLN A 151 12.83 2.50 -1.73
CA GLN A 151 14.08 2.75 -0.98
C GLN A 151 14.14 1.98 0.35
N PHE A 152 13.05 1.33 0.78
CA PHE A 152 13.04 0.58 2.03
C PHE A 152 13.69 -0.79 1.82
N PRO A 153 14.69 -1.17 2.65
CA PRO A 153 15.31 -2.48 2.59
C PRO A 153 14.27 -3.61 2.66
N GLY A 154 14.43 -4.61 1.78
CA GLY A 154 13.58 -5.79 1.77
C GLY A 154 12.25 -5.64 1.04
N VAL A 155 11.85 -4.44 0.62
CA VAL A 155 10.67 -4.29 -0.26
C VAL A 155 11.00 -4.88 -1.63
N GLU A 156 10.18 -5.83 -2.05
CA GLU A 156 10.29 -6.55 -3.34
C GLU A 156 9.18 -6.13 -4.31
N TYR A 157 8.01 -5.76 -3.75
CA TYR A 157 6.82 -5.40 -4.51
C TYR A 157 6.10 -4.21 -3.90
N ILE A 158 5.53 -3.38 -4.77
CA ILE A 158 4.64 -2.28 -4.39
C ILE A 158 3.39 -2.36 -5.27
N LEU A 159 2.23 -2.54 -4.63
CA LEU A 159 0.94 -2.57 -5.29
C LEU A 159 0.20 -1.25 -5.05
N LEU A 160 -0.08 -0.53 -6.13
CA LEU A 160 -0.87 0.70 -6.11
C LEU A 160 -2.26 0.41 -6.69
N ILE A 161 -3.32 0.79 -6.00
CA ILE A 161 -4.70 0.67 -6.46
C ILE A 161 -5.35 2.04 -6.47
N ARG A 162 -5.93 2.44 -7.61
CA ARG A 162 -6.63 3.72 -7.79
C ARG A 162 -8.11 3.45 -8.03
N LEU A 163 -8.97 3.95 -7.14
CA LEU A 163 -10.42 3.90 -7.29
C LEU A 163 -10.96 5.34 -7.24
N SER A 164 -11.68 5.84 -8.26
CA SER A 164 -12.31 7.17 -8.11
C SER A 164 -13.42 7.14 -7.04
N PRO A 165 -13.75 8.26 -6.36
CA PRO A 165 -14.83 8.30 -5.36
C PRO A 165 -16.19 7.83 -5.91
N ALA A 166 -16.49 8.17 -7.17
CA ALA A 166 -17.70 7.73 -7.88
C ALA A 166 -17.57 6.34 -8.54
N LEU A 167 -16.50 5.59 -8.26
CA LEU A 167 -16.19 4.25 -8.79
C LEU A 167 -16.25 4.13 -10.33
N ARG A 168 -15.95 5.22 -11.04
CA ARG A 168 -15.82 5.27 -12.51
C ARG A 168 -14.44 4.86 -13.00
N VAL A 169 -13.43 5.04 -12.15
CA VAL A 169 -12.04 4.61 -12.38
C VAL A 169 -11.72 3.50 -11.38
N TYR A 170 -11.16 2.41 -11.89
CA TYR A 170 -10.60 1.30 -11.12
C TYR A 170 -9.38 0.78 -11.87
N GLN A 171 -8.20 1.12 -11.36
CA GLN A 171 -6.92 0.84 -12.02
C GLN A 171 -5.90 0.38 -10.98
N TYR A 172 -4.84 -0.27 -11.44
CA TYR A 172 -3.72 -0.65 -10.60
C TYR A 172 -2.37 -0.48 -11.32
N LYS A 173 -1.32 -0.44 -10.51
CA LYS A 173 0.07 -0.66 -10.92
C LYS A 173 0.72 -1.64 -9.96
N LEU A 174 1.46 -2.59 -10.50
CA LEU A 174 2.37 -3.42 -9.72
C LEU A 174 3.80 -3.05 -10.10
N HIS A 175 4.59 -2.68 -9.11
CA HIS A 175 6.01 -2.41 -9.27
C HIS A 175 6.81 -3.53 -8.61
N SER A 176 7.83 -4.01 -9.32
CA SER A 176 8.89 -4.80 -8.72
C SER A 176 10.05 -3.89 -8.32
N VAL A 177 10.68 -4.20 -7.20
CA VAL A 177 11.80 -3.43 -6.65
C VAL A 177 13.06 -4.29 -6.66
N VAL A 178 14.14 -3.77 -7.23
CA VAL A 178 15.47 -4.41 -7.23
C VAL A 178 16.51 -3.36 -6.90
N GLY A 179 17.38 -3.66 -5.93
CA GLY A 179 18.46 -2.76 -5.53
C GLY A 179 17.99 -1.42 -4.97
N GLY A 180 16.79 -1.37 -4.38
CA GLY A 180 16.24 -0.14 -3.82
C GLY A 180 15.57 0.80 -4.84
N ALA A 181 15.28 0.29 -6.05
CA ALA A 181 14.65 1.06 -7.12
C ALA A 181 13.55 0.24 -7.82
N ILE A 182 12.54 0.94 -8.34
CA ILE A 182 11.50 0.33 -9.19
C ILE A 182 12.15 -0.13 -10.50
N GLU A 183 11.95 -1.40 -10.85
CA GLU A 183 12.46 -1.95 -12.10
C GLU A 183 11.79 -1.29 -13.32
N PRO A 184 12.57 -0.84 -14.32
CA PRO A 184 12.02 -0.30 -15.56
C PRO A 184 11.59 -1.42 -16.52
N PRO A 185 10.57 -1.18 -17.37
CA PRO A 185 9.74 0.02 -17.39
C PRO A 185 8.73 0.02 -16.24
N ALA A 186 8.53 1.20 -15.62
CA ALA A 186 7.47 1.35 -14.65
C ALA A 186 6.10 1.05 -15.31
N MET A 187 5.29 0.24 -14.63
CA MET A 187 3.98 -0.16 -15.15
C MET A 187 3.08 1.06 -15.39
N VAL A 188 2.40 1.07 -16.53
CA VAL A 188 1.35 2.05 -16.84
C VAL A 188 0.09 1.65 -16.08
N ALA A 189 -0.67 2.64 -15.60
CA ALA A 189 -1.95 2.43 -14.95
C ALA A 189 -2.85 1.52 -15.82
N THR A 190 -3.22 0.36 -15.27
CA THR A 190 -3.96 -0.67 -16.00
C THR A 190 -5.37 -0.82 -15.41
N PRO A 191 -6.43 -0.87 -16.25
CA PRO A 191 -7.79 -1.10 -15.77
C PRO A 191 -7.94 -2.45 -15.04
N ILE A 192 -8.73 -2.46 -13.96
CA ILE A 192 -9.12 -3.68 -13.26
C ILE A 192 -10.38 -4.26 -13.93
N MET A 193 -10.21 -5.27 -14.78
CA MET A 193 -11.28 -5.96 -15.52
C MET A 193 -11.35 -7.44 -15.15
N ASN A 194 -12.38 -8.17 -15.58
CA ASN A 194 -12.48 -9.60 -15.30
C ASN A 194 -11.64 -10.43 -16.29
N PRO A 195 -10.63 -11.20 -15.86
CA PRO A 195 -9.95 -11.19 -14.56
C PRO A 195 -8.78 -10.18 -14.53
N THR A 196 -8.34 -9.77 -13.33
CA THR A 196 -7.14 -8.95 -13.15
C THR A 196 -6.24 -9.59 -12.11
N ASN A 197 -5.34 -10.46 -12.59
CA ASN A 197 -4.42 -11.21 -11.75
C ASN A 197 -3.15 -10.40 -11.46
N VAL A 198 -2.94 -10.09 -10.19
CA VAL A 198 -1.66 -9.63 -9.64
C VAL A 198 -0.85 -10.88 -9.28
N VAL A 199 0.29 -11.06 -9.94
CA VAL A 199 1.16 -12.23 -9.78
C VAL A 199 2.46 -11.81 -9.11
N LEU A 200 2.79 -12.45 -7.99
CA LEU A 200 3.99 -12.17 -7.19
C LEU A 200 4.83 -13.45 -7.11
N ASP A 201 6.14 -13.34 -7.31
CA ASP A 201 7.05 -14.48 -7.13
C ASP A 201 7.08 -14.85 -5.64
N SER A 202 6.72 -16.09 -5.33
CA SER A 202 6.56 -16.56 -3.95
C SER A 202 7.88 -16.55 -3.19
N ARG A 203 9.01 -16.80 -3.86
CA ARG A 203 10.33 -16.80 -3.24
C ARG A 203 10.75 -15.40 -2.84
N ARG A 204 10.58 -14.42 -3.72
CA ARG A 204 10.85 -13.00 -3.44
C ARG A 204 9.92 -12.49 -2.35
N LEU A 205 8.61 -12.77 -2.45
CA LEU A 205 7.63 -12.36 -1.46
C LEU A 205 7.95 -12.89 -0.05
N LEU A 206 8.53 -14.09 0.05
CA LEU A 206 8.95 -14.70 1.31
C LEU A 206 10.39 -14.33 1.74
N GLY A 207 11.11 -13.49 1.00
CA GLY A 207 12.50 -13.14 1.35
C GLY A 207 13.46 -14.33 1.31
N LEU A 208 13.16 -15.35 0.50
CA LEU A 208 13.91 -16.60 0.47
C LEU A 208 15.13 -16.48 -0.46
N PRO A 209 16.32 -16.99 -0.04
CA PRO A 209 17.46 -17.17 -0.92
C PRO A 209 17.13 -18.06 -2.14
N ALA A 210 17.90 -17.93 -3.22
CA ALA A 210 17.66 -18.65 -4.49
C ALA A 210 17.54 -20.18 -4.34
N LEU A 211 18.33 -20.78 -3.44
CA LEU A 211 18.38 -22.23 -3.25
C LEU A 211 17.52 -22.73 -2.08
N ALA A 212 16.92 -21.84 -1.28
CA ALA A 212 16.05 -22.26 -0.19
C ALA A 212 14.76 -22.89 -0.75
N PRO A 213 14.25 -24.00 -0.22
CA PRO A 213 12.94 -24.51 -0.64
C PRO A 213 11.85 -23.48 -0.27
N ILE A 214 10.83 -23.34 -1.13
CA ILE A 214 9.58 -22.67 -0.72
C ILE A 214 8.90 -23.61 0.29
N PRO A 215 8.37 -23.10 1.42
CA PRO A 215 7.70 -23.92 2.41
C PRO A 215 6.59 -24.78 1.82
N ALA A 216 6.40 -25.98 2.38
CA ALA A 216 5.34 -26.86 1.95
C ALA A 216 3.98 -26.17 2.07
N HIS A 217 3.10 -26.44 1.10
CA HIS A 217 1.74 -25.87 1.01
C HIS A 217 1.65 -24.37 0.74
N PHE A 218 2.74 -23.60 0.85
CA PHE A 218 2.75 -22.22 0.35
C PHE A 218 2.61 -22.24 -1.17
N THR A 219 1.73 -21.40 -1.71
CA THR A 219 1.47 -21.32 -3.15
C THR A 219 2.75 -21.04 -3.91
N ALA A 220 3.09 -21.88 -4.89
CA ALA A 220 4.33 -21.80 -5.67
C ALA A 220 4.08 -22.14 -7.15
N PRO A 221 4.86 -21.56 -8.10
CA PRO A 221 5.96 -20.62 -7.87
C PRO A 221 5.50 -19.18 -7.60
N ASN A 222 4.21 -18.87 -7.79
CA ASN A 222 3.67 -17.52 -7.66
C ASN A 222 2.45 -17.47 -6.77
N LEU A 223 2.35 -16.45 -5.93
CA LEU A 223 1.11 -16.05 -5.29
C LEU A 223 0.32 -15.17 -6.26
N THR A 224 -0.95 -15.51 -6.51
CA THR A 224 -1.82 -14.79 -7.45
C THR A 224 -3.08 -14.29 -6.76
N ILE A 225 -3.41 -13.01 -6.95
CA ILE A 225 -4.61 -12.37 -6.41
C ILE A 225 -5.40 -11.77 -7.57
N ASP A 226 -6.69 -12.09 -7.68
CA ASP A 226 -7.58 -11.41 -8.63
C ASP A 226 -8.20 -10.16 -7.96
N LEU A 227 -7.88 -8.97 -8.49
CA LEU A 227 -8.40 -7.70 -7.98
C LEU A 227 -9.85 -7.44 -8.40
N PHE A 228 -10.30 -8.02 -9.51
CA PHE A 228 -11.63 -7.77 -10.05
C PHE A 228 -12.77 -8.06 -9.07
N PRO A 229 -12.85 -9.23 -8.41
CA PRO A 229 -13.93 -9.52 -7.45
C PRO A 229 -13.92 -8.59 -6.24
N LEU A 230 -12.76 -8.04 -5.86
CA LEU A 230 -12.66 -7.08 -4.76
C LEU A 230 -13.34 -5.76 -5.12
N VAL A 231 -13.08 -5.25 -6.33
CA VAL A 231 -13.72 -4.03 -6.84
C VAL A 231 -15.22 -4.23 -7.06
N GLN A 232 -15.64 -5.37 -7.65
CA GLN A 232 -17.07 -5.66 -7.86
C GLN A 232 -17.86 -5.67 -6.56
N ARG A 233 -17.29 -6.22 -5.48
CA ARG A 233 -17.93 -6.22 -4.16
C ARG A 233 -18.16 -4.80 -3.64
N ILE A 234 -17.23 -3.88 -3.87
CA ILE A 234 -17.36 -2.48 -3.45
C ILE A 234 -18.44 -1.78 -4.27
N ILE A 235 -18.46 -1.98 -5.59
CA ILE A 235 -19.49 -1.43 -6.47
C ILE A 235 -20.88 -1.93 -6.04
N ALA A 236 -21.02 -3.22 -5.74
CA ALA A 236 -22.28 -3.78 -5.27
C ALA A 236 -22.72 -3.15 -3.93
N LEU A 237 -21.80 -2.96 -2.99
CA LEU A 237 -22.09 -2.33 -1.69
C LEU A 237 -22.42 -0.83 -1.80
N ALA A 238 -21.85 -0.12 -2.78
CA ALA A 238 -22.14 1.29 -3.01
C ALA A 238 -23.53 1.53 -3.62
N ASN A 239 -24.09 0.51 -4.29
CA ASN A 239 -25.39 0.55 -4.96
C ASN A 239 -26.53 -0.12 -4.18
N ALA A 240 -26.25 -0.68 -3.00
CA ALA A 240 -27.23 -1.33 -2.12
C ALA A 240 -27.84 -0.34 -1.15
#